data_AF-A0A2T4HJB7-F1
#
_entry.id   AF-A0A2T4HJB7-F1
#
_cell.length_a   1.000
_cell.length_b   1.000
_cell.length_c   1.000
_cell.angle_alpha   90.00
_cell.angle_beta   90.00
_cell.angle_gamma   90.00
#
_symmetry.space_group_name_H-M   'P 1'
#
loop_
_entity.id
_entity.type
_entity.pdbx_description
1 polymer ?
#
loop_
_entity_poly.entity_id
_entity_poly.type
_entity_poly.pdbx_seq_one_letter_code
_entity_poly.pdbx_strand_id
1 'polypeptide(L)'
;MFHLASFDEIAGVAHGIEVTNPNMVARIRRAADSLNRYEIATRLGQAITEAADAAHLRDFEEAEFGEASADAIVDCEYQDELAAAWSLVAAEHQLISPETIIAHDGSVH
;
A
#
# COMPACT_ATOMS: atom_id res chain seq x y z
N MET A 1 6.25 1.20 18.71
CA MET A 1 4.87 0.73 18.88
C MET A 1 4.23 0.80 17.51
N PHE A 2 4.15 -0.32 16.80
CA PHE A 2 3.56 -0.34 15.45
C PHE A 2 2.07 -0.06 15.59
N HIS A 3 1.63 1.10 15.11
CA HIS A 3 0.20 1.42 15.03
C HIS A 3 -0.32 0.71 13.78
N LEU A 4 -0.98 -0.43 13.97
CA LEU A 4 -1.82 -0.99 12.92
C LEU A 4 -2.97 0.00 12.74
N ALA A 5 -2.88 0.84 11.70
CA ALA A 5 -3.92 1.77 11.33
C ALA A 5 -5.26 1.03 11.31
N SER A 6 -6.27 1.66 11.91
CA SER A 6 -7.60 1.05 12.01
C SER A 6 -8.16 0.85 10.60
N PHE A 7 -8.88 -0.23 10.33
CA PHE A 7 -9.49 -0.50 9.02
C PHE A 7 -10.30 0.68 8.45
N ASP A 8 -10.91 1.50 9.32
CA ASP A 8 -11.64 2.73 8.97
C ASP A 8 -10.73 3.82 8.40
N GLU A 9 -9.48 3.86 8.85
CA GLU A 9 -8.42 4.75 8.38
C GLU A 9 -7.91 4.30 7.00
N ILE A 10 -7.79 2.98 6.80
CA ILE A 10 -7.44 2.37 5.50
C ILE A 10 -8.59 2.58 4.48
N ALA A 11 -9.85 2.48 4.90
CA ALA A 11 -11.00 2.78 4.04
C ALA A 11 -11.10 4.27 3.67
N GLY A 12 -10.77 5.17 4.61
CA GLY A 12 -10.68 6.61 4.36
C GLY A 12 -9.58 6.97 3.36
N VAL A 13 -8.40 6.34 3.47
CA VAL A 13 -7.28 6.52 2.54
C VAL A 13 -7.57 5.85 1.17
N ALA A 14 -8.16 4.66 1.17
CA ALA A 14 -8.53 3.92 -0.04
C ALA A 14 -9.59 4.63 -0.89
N HIS A 15 -10.50 5.40 -0.27
CA HIS A 15 -11.44 6.23 -1.04
C HIS A 15 -10.83 7.55 -1.50
N GLY A 16 -9.84 8.07 -0.77
CA GLY A 16 -9.10 9.28 -1.15
C GLY A 16 -8.32 9.13 -2.45
N ILE A 17 -7.69 7.97 -2.68
CA ILE A 17 -6.85 7.75 -3.86
C ILE A 17 -7.64 7.70 -5.19
N GLU A 18 -8.91 7.30 -5.16
CA GLU A 18 -9.77 7.38 -6.35
C GLU A 18 -10.02 8.82 -6.80
N VAL A 19 -10.01 9.77 -5.85
CA VAL A 19 -10.20 11.19 -6.11
C VAL A 19 -8.91 11.85 -6.54
N THR A 20 -7.79 11.54 -5.86
CA THR A 20 -6.49 12.18 -6.12
C THR A 20 -5.80 11.59 -7.36
N ASN A 21 -5.88 10.27 -7.59
CA ASN A 21 -5.25 9.61 -8.73
C ASN A 21 -6.11 8.50 -9.36
N PRO A 22 -7.24 8.85 -10.02
CA PRO A 22 -8.15 7.87 -10.63
C PRO A 22 -7.49 7.03 -11.73
N ASN A 23 -6.48 7.58 -12.42
CA ASN A 23 -5.77 6.88 -13.49
C ASN A 23 -4.90 5.74 -12.95
N MET A 24 -4.25 5.93 -11.80
CA MET A 24 -3.48 4.87 -11.15
C MET A 24 -4.40 3.73 -10.73
N VAL A 25 -5.49 4.04 -10.05
CA VAL A 25 -6.48 3.04 -9.62
C VAL A 25 -7.02 2.24 -10.81
N ALA A 26 -7.41 2.92 -11.91
CA ALA A 26 -7.89 2.25 -13.11
C ALA A 26 -6.86 1.31 -13.74
N ARG A 27 -5.56 1.66 -13.69
CA ARG A 27 -4.47 0.79 -14.16
C ARG A 27 -4.29 -0.43 -13.26
N ILE A 28 -4.32 -0.25 -11.94
CA ILE A 28 -4.16 -1.36 -10.99
C ILE A 28 -5.35 -2.32 -11.07
N ARG A 29 -6.58 -1.82 -11.16
CA ARG A 29 -7.78 -2.66 -11.38
C ARG A 29 -7.63 -3.54 -12.62
N ARG A 30 -7.23 -2.95 -13.76
CA ARG A 30 -6.97 -3.70 -15.00
C ARG A 30 -5.86 -4.74 -14.85
N ALA A 31 -4.83 -4.44 -14.06
CA ALA A 31 -3.78 -5.43 -13.77
C ALA A 31 -4.33 -6.57 -12.91
N ALA A 32 -5.12 -6.25 -11.89
CA ALA A 32 -5.72 -7.19 -10.96
C ALA A 32 -6.77 -8.12 -11.62
N ASP A 33 -7.43 -7.70 -12.70
CA ASP A 33 -8.36 -8.54 -13.49
C ASP A 33 -7.72 -9.87 -13.95
N SER A 34 -6.39 -9.89 -14.11
CA SER A 34 -5.63 -11.07 -14.53
C SER A 34 -5.00 -11.86 -13.37
N LEU A 35 -5.15 -11.39 -12.13
CA LEU A 35 -4.48 -11.93 -10.96
C LEU A 35 -5.45 -12.68 -10.05
N ASN A 36 -4.94 -13.71 -9.38
CA ASN A 36 -5.68 -14.38 -8.32
C ASN A 36 -5.53 -13.63 -6.98
N ARG A 37 -6.37 -14.01 -6.01
CA ARG A 37 -6.40 -13.42 -4.66
C ARG A 37 -5.05 -13.39 -3.95
N TYR A 38 -4.26 -14.46 -4.06
CA TYR A 38 -2.93 -14.53 -3.44
C TYR A 38 -1.92 -13.61 -4.13
N GLU A 39 -2.00 -13.49 -5.45
CA GLU A 39 -1.15 -12.57 -6.22
C GLU A 39 -1.47 -11.11 -5.87
N ILE A 40 -2.75 -10.75 -5.74
CA ILE A 40 -3.17 -9.41 -5.30
C ILE A 40 -2.65 -9.13 -3.88
N ALA A 41 -2.78 -10.08 -2.95
CA ALA A 41 -2.25 -9.92 -1.60
C ALA A 41 -0.72 -9.75 -1.58
N THR A 42 -0.01 -10.48 -2.45
CA THR A 42 1.45 -10.36 -2.61
C THR A 42 1.83 -8.99 -3.15
N ARG A 43 1.10 -8.50 -4.18
CA ARG A 43 1.30 -7.16 -4.75
C ARG A 43 1.05 -6.05 -3.74
N LEU A 44 0.01 -6.19 -2.93
CA LEU A 44 -0.27 -5.29 -1.82
C LEU A 44 0.88 -5.29 -0.80
N GLY A 45 1.34 -6.46 -0.36
CA GLY A 45 2.44 -6.57 0.59
C GLY A 45 3.75 -5.95 0.07
N GLN A 46 4.04 -6.12 -1.23
CA GLN A 46 5.17 -5.46 -1.88
C GLN A 46 5.01 -3.93 -1.88
N ALA A 47 3.86 -3.41 -2.30
CA ALA A 47 3.61 -1.98 -2.35
C ALA A 47 3.71 -1.32 -0.96
N ILE A 48 3.20 -1.97 0.10
CA ILE A 48 3.34 -1.49 1.49
C ILE A 48 4.81 -1.46 1.92
N THR A 49 5.59 -2.49 1.55
CA THR A 49 7.01 -2.55 1.89
C THR A 49 7.79 -1.45 1.18
N GLU A 50 7.56 -1.27 -0.13
CA GLU A 50 8.20 -0.22 -0.93
C GLU A 50 7.83 1.18 -0.44
N ALA A 51 6.57 1.42 -0.04
CA ALA A 51 6.15 2.69 0.57
C ALA A 51 6.85 2.95 1.91
N ALA A 52 7.00 1.92 2.76
CA ALA A 52 7.73 2.06 4.01
C ALA A 52 9.23 2.35 3.79
N ASP A 53 9.85 1.69 2.82
CA ASP A 53 11.26 1.92 2.47
C ASP A 53 11.48 3.33 1.91
N ALA A 54 10.59 3.82 1.05
CA ALA A 54 10.65 5.18 0.51
C ALA A 54 10.44 6.24 1.61
N ALA A 55 9.50 6.01 2.54
CA ALA A 55 9.31 6.88 3.69
C ALA A 55 10.55 6.91 4.59
N HIS A 56 11.15 5.76 4.88
CA HIS A 56 12.39 5.69 5.65
C HIS A 56 13.56 6.40 4.97
N LEU A 57 13.68 6.29 3.64
CA LEU A 57 14.72 7.00 2.89
C LEU A 57 14.54 8.51 2.99
N ARG A 58 13.31 9.01 2.80
CA ARG A 58 12.99 10.44 2.93
C ARG A 58 13.32 10.94 4.33
N ASP A 59 12.84 10.24 5.37
CA ASP A 59 13.07 10.63 6.77
C ASP A 59 14.57 10.58 7.14
N PHE A 60 15.31 9.62 6.58
CA PHE A 60 16.77 9.56 6.71
C PHE A 60 17.46 10.77 6.07
N GLU A 61 17.10 11.13 4.85
CA GLU A 61 17.69 12.29 4.16
C GLU A 61 17.38 13.60 4.88
N GLU A 62 16.14 13.78 5.36
CA GLU A 62 15.76 14.93 6.19
C GLU A 62 16.59 15.02 7.47
N ALA A 63 16.85 13.88 8.12
CA ALA A 63 17.64 13.83 9.35
C ALA A 63 19.13 14.13 9.12
N GLU A 64 19.73 13.62 8.05
CA GLU A 64 21.17 13.75 7.77
C GLU A 64 21.52 15.06 7.05
N PHE A 65 20.67 15.53 6.14
CA PHE A 65 20.96 16.67 5.27
C PHE A 65 20.11 17.90 5.57
N GLY A 66 19.09 17.78 6.44
CA GLY A 66 18.17 18.87 6.78
C GLY A 66 17.04 19.08 5.77
N GLU A 67 17.07 18.37 4.64
CA GLU A 67 16.01 18.29 3.64
C GLU A 67 16.09 16.95 2.91
N ALA A 68 14.94 16.39 2.52
CA ALA A 68 14.91 15.27 1.59
C ALA A 68 15.19 15.74 0.16
N SER A 69 15.86 14.89 -0.62
CA SER A 69 16.02 15.14 -2.04
C SER A 69 14.67 15.12 -2.75
N ALA A 70 14.58 15.86 -3.86
CA ALA A 70 13.37 15.85 -4.68
C ALA A 70 13.01 14.44 -5.20
N ASP A 71 14.02 13.58 -5.40
CA ASP A 71 13.81 12.19 -5.80
C ASP A 71 13.17 11.37 -4.68
N ALA A 72 13.68 11.46 -3.45
CA ALA A 72 13.12 10.77 -2.29
C ALA A 72 11.70 11.25 -1.96
N ILE A 73 11.41 12.54 -2.14
CA ILE A 73 10.05 13.08 -1.96
C ILE A 73 9.09 12.47 -2.99
N VAL A 74 9.46 12.54 -4.28
CA VAL A 74 8.60 12.03 -5.37
C VAL A 74 8.41 10.52 -5.27
N ASP A 75 9.45 9.76 -4.92
CA ASP A 75 9.34 8.31 -4.72
C ASP A 75 8.43 8.01 -3.52
N CYS A 76 8.60 8.69 -2.39
CA CYS A 76 7.72 8.52 -1.23
C CYS A 76 6.24 8.81 -1.56
N GLU A 77 5.95 9.90 -2.29
CA GLU A 77 4.59 10.24 -2.72
C GLU A 77 4.02 9.16 -3.66
N TYR A 78 4.80 8.72 -4.64
CA TYR A 78 4.38 7.71 -5.60
C TYR A 78 4.10 6.36 -4.95
N GLN A 79 4.98 5.91 -4.05
CA GLN A 79 4.83 4.61 -3.39
C GLN A 79 3.66 4.60 -2.40
N ASP A 80 3.40 5.72 -1.72
CA ASP A 80 2.23 5.86 -0.85
C ASP A 80 0.92 5.77 -1.66
N GLU A 81 0.84 6.47 -2.79
CA GLU A 81 -0.30 6.37 -3.71
C GLU A 81 -0.46 4.94 -4.27
N LEU A 82 0.64 4.28 -4.61
CA LEU A 82 0.63 2.90 -5.13
C LEU A 82 0.12 1.91 -4.08
N ALA A 83 0.55 2.05 -2.83
CA ALA A 83 0.09 1.24 -1.71
C ALA A 83 -1.39 1.50 -1.41
N ALA A 84 -1.84 2.74 -1.45
CA ALA A 84 -3.26 3.09 -1.28
C ALA A 84 -4.13 2.48 -2.39
N ALA A 85 -3.68 2.56 -3.64
CA ALA A 85 -4.42 2.03 -4.78
C ALA A 85 -4.48 0.48 -4.79
N TRP A 86 -3.41 -0.22 -4.41
CA TRP A 86 -3.46 -1.68 -4.18
C TRP A 86 -4.35 -2.06 -2.99
N SER A 87 -4.37 -1.24 -1.94
CA SER A 87 -5.24 -1.47 -0.77
C SER A 87 -6.71 -1.40 -1.15
N LEU A 88 -7.10 -0.41 -1.95
CA LEU A 88 -8.45 -0.29 -2.50
C LEU A 88 -8.83 -1.53 -3.33
N VAL A 89 -7.95 -1.95 -4.26
CA VAL A 89 -8.22 -3.13 -5.11
C VAL A 89 -8.28 -4.42 -4.27
N ALA A 90 -7.44 -4.57 -3.24
CA ALA A 90 -7.56 -5.69 -2.31
C ALA A 90 -8.91 -5.68 -1.55
N ALA A 91 -9.43 -4.51 -1.20
CA ALA A 91 -10.76 -4.34 -0.61
C ALA A 91 -11.86 -4.86 -1.53
N GLU A 92 -11.81 -4.47 -2.81
CA GLU A 92 -12.77 -4.90 -3.85
C GLU A 92 -12.79 -6.42 -4.02
N HIS A 93 -11.63 -7.06 -3.89
CA HIS A 93 -11.48 -8.52 -3.99
C HIS A 93 -11.76 -9.27 -2.67
N GLN A 94 -12.32 -8.60 -1.65
CA GLN A 94 -12.64 -9.15 -0.33
C GLN A 94 -11.43 -9.76 0.40
N LEU A 95 -10.22 -9.32 0.07
CA LEU A 95 -8.99 -9.78 0.73
C LEU A 95 -8.80 -9.14 2.11
N ILE A 96 -9.57 -8.10 2.42
CA ILE A 96 -9.58 -7.44 3.71
C ILE A 96 -10.69 -8.00 4.61
N SER A 97 -10.86 -9.32 4.60
CA SER A 97 -11.58 -10.04 5.65
C SER A 97 -10.55 -10.57 6.66
N PRO A 98 -10.69 -10.28 7.97
CA PRO A 98 -9.72 -10.65 9.01
C PRO A 98 -9.43 -12.15 9.08
N GLU A 99 -10.35 -12.98 8.57
CA GLU A 99 -10.19 -14.44 8.56
C GLU A 99 -9.13 -14.94 7.56
N THR A 100 -8.83 -14.18 6.50
CA THR A 100 -7.90 -14.64 5.44
C THR A 100 -6.44 -14.35 5.78
N ILE A 101 -6.16 -13.26 6.49
CA ILE A 101 -4.80 -12.88 6.90
C ILE A 101 -4.36 -13.69 8.12
N ILE A 102 -5.28 -13.98 9.07
CA ILE A 102 -4.97 -14.78 10.27
C ILE A 102 -4.85 -16.29 9.94
N ALA A 103 -5.51 -16.79 8.90
CA ALA A 103 -5.40 -18.19 8.50
C ALA A 103 -4.02 -18.60 7.93
N HIS A 104 -3.13 -17.66 7.63
CA HIS A 104 -1.77 -17.96 7.13
C HIS A 104 -0.64 -17.77 8.14
N ASP A 105 -0.88 -17.15 9.30
CA ASP A 105 0.09 -17.10 10.40
C ASP A 105 -0.01 -18.30 11.36
N GLY A 106 -1.04 -19.15 11.18
CA GLY A 106 -1.28 -20.35 12.00
C GLY A 106 -0.72 -21.67 11.44
N SER A 107 -0.13 -21.69 10.24
CA SER A 107 0.34 -22.94 9.61
C SER A 107 1.86 -22.99 9.51
N VAL A 108 2.51 -23.02 10.67
CA VAL A 108 3.85 -23.59 10.84
C VAL A 108 3.81 -25.09 10.51
N HIS A 109 4.57 -25.48 9.49
CA HIS A 109 5.08 -26.85 9.33
C HIS A 109 6.59 -26.78 9.22
#